data_AF-A0AAD5JE98-F1
#
_entry.id   AF-A0AAD5JE98-F1
#
_cell.length_a   1.000
_cell.length_b   1.000
_cell.length_c   1.000
_cell.angle_alpha   90.00
_cell.angle_beta   90.00
_cell.angle_gamma   90.00
#
_symmetry.space_group_name_H-M   'P 1'
#
loop_
_entity.id
_entity.type
_entity.pdbx_description
1 polymer ?
#
loop_
_entity_poly.entity_id
_entity_poly.type
_entity_poly.pdbx_seq_one_letter_code
_entity_poly.pdbx_strand_id
1 'polypeptide(L)'
;MGNSIFSIGDKLNQGSETIVGVLISAFQRICDNLGLKELNLMWEHLFQEIIDSVANQSLLHLSRLLSLLIATTQIDNVSQISDYRPLLKLVDLLVHTFMIPSGKGKEIDHLAEVVDKVLQLMLFILEGLYRDDDMSTISGFSLQWAPAFELKKSSLLVFIRELLLKDTCLLYTFRVNIISAMNDLIESSQEEVICLLWSFFEKLQMNHQCSTFLDGTSKGGVSRIHSFLQEAICSWISVINNIHDNSSSTQIDEAKLVLLWGVIGCYPYFFDVQENSSLLINLIDALDPLLMNEAEIVAGVRKHTWQSLIGAALASYYKWHLFKNSALEETSKVLHLAKTYKSSLQVLSAAADCLDYVHGTTLQADTSHEKYHPELEAQKAVDAVLIFADNLCHSDKAIRVPTLRILCHYEPLSCEISTNDQPPQKKMKTETGVSHSSLLDYHGCNVIQLLLSIETTYFHIYKPKSYPTDF
;
A
#
# COMPACT_ATOMS: atom_id res chain seq x y z
N MET A 1 13.96 52.04 -4.78
CA MET A 1 12.65 51.48 -5.17
C MET A 1 12.59 51.42 -6.69
N GLY A 2 13.16 50.37 -7.28
CA GLY A 2 12.93 50.06 -8.69
C GLY A 2 11.71 49.16 -8.76
N ASN A 3 10.74 49.50 -9.59
CA ASN A 3 9.57 48.66 -9.82
C ASN A 3 10.02 47.31 -10.40
N SER A 4 9.78 46.22 -9.69
CA SER A 4 10.02 44.85 -10.15
C SER A 4 9.33 44.60 -11.49
N ILE A 5 9.94 43.85 -12.41
CA ILE A 5 9.34 43.57 -13.74
C ILE A 5 7.98 42.87 -13.59
N PHE A 6 7.81 42.09 -12.53
CA PHE A 6 6.53 41.51 -12.16
C PHE A 6 5.48 42.56 -11.78
N SER A 7 5.86 43.66 -11.13
CA SER A 7 4.93 44.77 -10.79
C SER A 7 4.32 45.47 -12.02
N ILE A 8 4.95 45.32 -13.20
CA ILE A 8 4.40 45.78 -14.48
C ILE A 8 3.34 44.78 -14.99
N GLY A 9 3.61 43.49 -14.87
CA GLY A 9 2.65 42.43 -15.19
C GLY A 9 1.48 42.35 -14.20
N ASP A 10 1.66 42.78 -12.94
CA ASP A 10 0.61 42.77 -11.91
C ASP A 10 -0.51 43.77 -12.21
N LYS A 11 -0.23 44.78 -13.05
CA LYS A 11 -1.20 45.80 -13.49
C LYS A 11 -2.01 45.38 -14.71
N LEU A 12 -1.72 44.24 -15.32
CA LEU A 12 -2.36 43.77 -16.55
C LEU A 12 -3.26 42.57 -16.26
N ASN A 13 -4.58 42.76 -16.34
CA ASN A 13 -5.58 41.71 -16.09
C ASN A 13 -5.70 40.66 -17.22
N GLN A 14 -5.13 40.92 -18.41
CA GLN A 14 -5.08 39.99 -19.54
C GLN A 14 -3.62 39.78 -20.00
N GLY A 15 -3.21 38.52 -20.19
CA GLY A 15 -1.86 38.15 -20.64
C GLY A 15 -0.80 38.03 -19.54
N SER A 16 -1.20 38.10 -18.26
CA SER A 16 -0.30 37.96 -17.11
C SER A 16 0.41 36.59 -17.06
N GLU A 17 -0.29 35.51 -17.37
CA GLU A 17 0.30 34.15 -17.45
C GLU A 17 1.36 34.06 -18.55
N THR A 18 1.14 34.72 -19.68
CA THR A 18 2.13 34.80 -20.77
C THR A 18 3.38 35.54 -20.31
N ILE A 19 3.25 36.60 -19.52
CA ILE A 19 4.39 37.32 -18.94
C ILE A 19 5.18 36.42 -17.98
N VAL A 20 4.50 35.68 -17.10
CA VAL A 20 5.15 34.72 -16.19
C VAL A 20 5.88 33.63 -16.98
N GLY A 21 5.26 33.07 -18.02
CA GLY A 21 5.89 32.06 -18.88
C GLY A 21 7.12 32.57 -19.64
N VAL A 22 7.07 33.81 -20.14
CA VAL A 22 8.22 34.46 -20.78
C VAL A 22 9.34 34.70 -19.77
N LEU A 23 9.01 35.16 -18.56
CA LEU A 23 9.99 35.38 -17.50
C LEU A 23 10.65 34.08 -17.05
N ILE A 24 9.86 33.01 -16.87
CA ILE A 24 10.38 31.67 -16.59
C ILE A 24 11.36 31.25 -17.68
N SER A 25 10.97 31.32 -18.95
CA SER A 25 11.83 30.92 -20.07
C SER A 25 13.11 31.74 -20.15
N ALA A 26 13.02 33.05 -19.89
CA ALA A 26 14.17 33.95 -19.86
C ALA A 26 15.12 33.61 -18.70
N PHE A 27 14.59 33.40 -17.50
CA PHE A 27 15.38 33.00 -16.34
C PHE A 27 16.03 31.64 -16.51
N GLN A 28 15.30 30.64 -17.02
CA GLN A 28 15.84 29.31 -17.31
C GLN A 28 17.06 29.41 -18.25
N ARG A 29 16.93 30.19 -19.33
CA ARG A 29 18.05 30.45 -20.26
C ARG A 29 19.21 31.19 -19.59
N ILE A 30 18.92 32.13 -18.69
CA ILE A 30 19.96 32.83 -17.92
C ILE A 30 20.69 31.84 -16.99
N CYS A 31 19.97 30.92 -16.35
CA CYS A 31 20.55 29.88 -15.49
C CYS A 31 21.57 29.01 -16.23
N ASP A 32 21.29 28.67 -17.49
CA ASP A 32 22.19 27.86 -18.32
C ASP A 32 23.47 28.59 -18.76
N ASN A 33 23.47 29.93 -18.76
CA ASN A 33 24.55 30.74 -19.34
C ASN A 33 25.39 31.52 -18.32
N LEU A 34 24.98 31.57 -17.05
CA LEU A 34 25.67 32.30 -15.99
C LEU A 34 26.61 31.41 -15.17
N GLY A 35 27.66 32.03 -14.60
CA GLY A 35 28.52 31.39 -13.61
C GLY A 35 27.86 31.31 -12.23
N LEU A 36 28.40 30.43 -11.37
CA LEU A 36 27.86 30.18 -10.02
C LEU A 36 27.73 31.46 -9.16
N LYS A 37 28.63 32.43 -9.32
CA LYS A 37 28.59 33.69 -8.54
C LYS A 37 27.43 34.58 -8.96
N GLU A 38 27.23 34.73 -10.25
CA GLU A 38 26.13 35.52 -10.82
C GLU A 38 24.78 34.87 -10.52
N LEU A 39 24.72 33.53 -10.56
CA LEU A 39 23.55 32.76 -10.15
C LEU A 39 23.21 32.99 -8.68
N ASN A 40 24.19 32.91 -7.78
CA ASN A 40 23.96 33.15 -6.34
C ASN A 40 23.40 34.54 -6.08
N LEU A 41 23.93 35.57 -6.73
CA LEU A 41 23.38 36.93 -6.62
C LEU A 41 21.94 37.00 -7.12
N MET A 42 21.63 36.36 -8.24
CA MET A 42 20.26 36.31 -8.77
C MET A 42 19.29 35.64 -7.80
N TRP A 43 19.70 34.52 -7.18
CA TRP A 43 18.91 33.83 -6.16
C TRP A 43 18.69 34.68 -4.92
N GLU A 44 19.73 35.36 -4.41
CA GLU A 44 19.60 36.28 -3.27
C GLU A 44 18.58 37.39 -3.53
N HIS A 45 18.59 37.99 -4.73
CA HIS A 45 17.61 39.01 -5.10
C HIS A 45 16.20 38.44 -5.22
N LEU A 46 16.04 37.24 -5.79
CA LEU A 46 14.74 36.59 -5.90
C LEU A 46 14.16 36.27 -4.51
N PHE A 47 14.98 35.74 -3.59
CA PHE A 47 14.56 35.46 -2.22
C PHE A 47 14.17 36.73 -1.47
N GLN A 48 14.93 37.82 -1.63
CA GLN A 48 14.59 39.09 -1.00
C GLN A 48 13.26 39.65 -1.53
N GLU A 49 13.02 39.58 -2.84
CA GLU A 49 11.76 40.04 -3.45
C GLU A 49 10.56 39.23 -2.95
N ILE A 50 10.74 37.92 -2.75
CA ILE A 50 9.72 37.05 -2.14
C ILE A 50 9.44 37.49 -0.70
N ILE A 51 10.48 37.70 0.12
CA ILE A 51 10.34 38.15 1.52
C ILE A 51 9.61 39.50 1.58
N ASP A 52 9.98 40.44 0.72
CA ASP A 52 9.34 41.75 0.64
C ASP A 52 7.87 41.62 0.21
N SER A 53 7.55 40.71 -0.70
CA SER A 53 6.17 40.41 -1.13
C SER A 53 5.33 39.82 0.00
N VAL A 54 5.91 38.95 0.83
CA VAL A 54 5.27 38.41 2.04
C VAL A 54 4.96 39.53 3.03
N ALA A 55 5.94 40.39 3.33
CA ALA A 55 5.78 41.52 4.25
C ALA A 55 4.70 42.51 3.77
N ASN A 56 4.60 42.71 2.46
CA ASN A 56 3.61 43.60 1.83
C ASN A 56 2.25 42.93 1.55
N GLN A 57 2.08 41.64 1.87
CA GLN A 57 0.87 40.85 1.60
C GLN A 57 0.42 40.86 0.13
N SER A 58 1.36 40.99 -0.81
CA SER A 58 1.08 41.03 -2.24
C SER A 58 0.94 39.60 -2.80
N LEU A 59 -0.21 38.96 -2.55
CA LEU A 59 -0.43 37.53 -2.87
C LEU A 59 -0.26 37.19 -4.36
N LEU A 60 -0.77 38.05 -5.25
CA LEU A 60 -0.65 37.85 -6.70
C LEU A 60 0.82 37.90 -7.14
N HIS A 61 1.56 38.90 -6.66
CA HIS A 61 2.97 39.06 -6.97
C HIS A 61 3.78 37.88 -6.41
N LEU A 62 3.48 37.50 -5.17
CA LEU A 62 4.09 36.37 -4.49
C LEU A 62 3.88 35.06 -5.26
N SER A 63 2.66 34.76 -5.72
CA SER A 63 2.39 33.55 -6.51
C SER A 63 3.24 33.48 -7.78
N ARG A 64 3.43 34.62 -8.45
CA ARG A 64 4.25 34.71 -9.67
C ARG A 64 5.73 34.50 -9.38
N LEU A 65 6.23 35.08 -8.30
CA LEU A 65 7.61 34.86 -7.84
C LEU A 65 7.85 33.40 -7.44
N LEU A 66 6.90 32.77 -6.75
CA LEU A 66 6.98 31.35 -6.40
C LEU A 66 6.93 30.46 -7.65
N SER A 67 6.12 30.80 -8.64
CA SER A 67 6.09 30.08 -9.92
C SER A 67 7.43 30.20 -10.67
N LEU A 68 8.04 31.38 -10.66
CA LEU A 68 9.39 31.57 -11.20
C LEU A 68 10.41 30.72 -10.45
N LEU A 69 10.38 30.74 -9.12
CA LEU A 69 11.28 29.96 -8.27
C LEU A 69 11.16 28.46 -8.58
N ILE A 70 9.96 27.90 -8.51
CA ILE A 70 9.72 26.46 -8.75
C ILE A 70 10.21 26.05 -10.15
N ALA A 71 9.86 26.81 -11.18
CA ALA A 71 10.21 26.46 -12.56
C ALA A 71 11.72 26.59 -12.86
N THR A 72 12.42 27.46 -12.14
CA THR A 72 13.87 27.64 -12.30
C THR A 72 14.67 26.65 -11.49
N THR A 73 14.15 26.15 -10.37
CA THR A 73 14.79 25.12 -9.57
C THR A 73 14.55 23.70 -10.10
N GLN A 74 13.45 23.46 -10.84
CA GLN A 74 13.14 22.16 -11.48
C GLN A 74 13.96 21.83 -12.74
N ILE A 75 14.78 22.74 -13.25
CA ILE A 75 15.69 22.44 -14.35
C ILE A 75 16.68 21.37 -13.86
N ASP A 76 16.95 20.32 -14.65
CA ASP A 76 17.82 19.17 -14.37
C ASP A 76 19.27 19.52 -13.91
N ASN A 77 19.61 20.80 -13.82
CA ASN A 77 20.81 21.36 -13.19
C ASN A 77 20.70 21.43 -11.66
N VAL A 78 20.10 20.42 -11.01
CA VAL A 78 20.01 20.29 -9.53
C VAL A 78 21.40 20.36 -8.87
N SER A 79 22.48 20.20 -9.63
CA SER A 79 23.86 20.46 -9.20
C SER A 79 24.22 21.94 -8.94
N GLN A 80 23.31 22.90 -9.16
CA GLN A 80 23.62 24.34 -9.02
C GLN A 80 23.21 24.97 -7.68
N ILE A 81 22.28 24.37 -6.92
CA ILE A 81 21.97 24.84 -5.56
C ILE A 81 22.91 24.11 -4.60
N SER A 82 24.11 24.64 -4.41
CA SER A 82 25.09 24.05 -3.47
C SER A 82 24.71 24.22 -2.00
N ASP A 83 23.69 25.04 -1.70
CA ASP A 83 23.24 25.35 -0.34
C ASP A 83 21.71 25.54 -0.30
N TYR A 84 20.99 24.56 0.25
CA TYR A 84 19.54 24.64 0.43
C TYR A 84 19.11 25.54 1.59
N ARG A 85 20.02 26.00 2.46
CA ARG A 85 19.66 26.76 3.68
C ARG A 85 18.84 28.03 3.41
N PRO A 86 19.12 28.87 2.39
CA PRO A 86 18.28 30.03 2.10
C PRO A 86 16.86 29.64 1.70
N LEU A 87 16.74 28.59 0.88
CA LEU A 87 15.46 28.08 0.40
C LEU A 87 14.63 27.48 1.55
N LEU A 88 15.30 26.78 2.48
CA LEU A 88 14.68 26.24 3.68
C LEU A 88 14.13 27.33 4.59
N LYS A 89 14.90 28.40 4.84
CA LYS A 89 14.42 29.58 5.60
C LYS A 89 13.23 30.25 4.94
N LEU A 90 13.22 30.31 3.61
CA LEU A 90 12.12 30.89 2.85
C LEU A 90 10.85 30.05 3.02
N VAL A 91 10.94 28.72 2.87
CA VAL A 91 9.78 27.84 3.05
C VAL A 91 9.27 27.87 4.48
N ASP A 92 10.15 27.90 5.48
CA ASP A 92 9.76 28.04 6.88
C ASP A 92 8.91 29.31 7.10
N LEU A 93 9.37 30.46 6.57
CA LEU A 93 8.61 31.72 6.60
C LEU A 93 7.24 31.58 5.90
N LEU A 94 7.20 30.96 4.72
CA LEU A 94 5.98 30.82 3.94
C LEU A 94 4.96 29.89 4.64
N VAL A 95 5.43 28.77 5.21
CA VAL A 95 4.60 27.84 5.98
C VAL A 95 4.00 28.55 7.19
N HIS A 96 4.82 29.24 7.98
CA HIS A 96 4.34 29.97 9.15
C HIS A 96 3.46 31.18 8.83
N THR A 97 3.55 31.74 7.62
CA THR A 97 2.71 32.89 7.24
C THR A 97 1.38 32.47 6.65
N PHE A 98 1.36 31.45 5.78
CA PHE A 98 0.20 31.13 4.95
C PHE A 98 -0.50 29.81 5.31
N MET A 99 0.15 28.92 6.09
CA MET A 99 -0.40 27.61 6.45
C MET A 99 -0.98 27.54 7.86
N ILE A 100 -0.73 28.56 8.70
CA ILE A 100 -1.33 28.62 10.03
C ILE A 100 -2.85 28.83 9.88
N PRO A 101 -3.70 28.04 10.58
CA PRO A 101 -5.15 28.18 10.51
C PRO A 101 -5.61 29.57 11.00
N SER A 102 -5.79 30.52 10.09
CA SER A 102 -6.43 31.80 10.38
C SER A 102 -7.95 31.62 10.31
N GLY A 103 -8.64 31.86 11.43
CA GLY A 103 -10.07 31.61 11.57
C GLY A 103 -10.94 32.37 10.57
N LYS A 104 -11.96 31.68 10.03
CA LYS A 104 -13.14 32.19 9.29
C LYS A 104 -12.92 33.52 8.54
N GLY A 105 -12.04 33.51 7.55
CA GLY A 105 -11.97 34.54 6.50
C GLY A 105 -12.55 34.01 5.19
N LYS A 106 -13.17 34.88 4.38
CA LYS A 106 -13.53 34.54 2.99
C LYS A 106 -12.27 34.16 2.21
N GLU A 107 -12.35 33.11 1.39
CA GLU A 107 -11.29 32.75 0.45
C GLU A 107 -10.92 33.96 -0.42
N ILE A 108 -9.64 34.27 -0.44
CA ILE A 108 -9.04 35.20 -1.40
C ILE A 108 -8.39 34.29 -2.45
N ASP A 109 -8.82 34.37 -3.71
CA ASP A 109 -8.42 33.44 -4.78
C ASP A 109 -6.89 33.25 -4.86
N HIS A 110 -6.12 34.33 -4.69
CA HIS A 110 -4.66 34.29 -4.74
C HIS A 110 -3.99 33.61 -3.54
N LEU A 111 -4.69 33.46 -2.40
CA LEU A 111 -4.16 32.74 -1.24
C LEU A 111 -4.09 31.24 -1.51
N ALA A 112 -5.10 30.67 -2.18
CA ALA A 112 -5.10 29.25 -2.56
C ALA A 112 -3.93 28.95 -3.50
N GLU A 113 -3.70 29.81 -4.49
CA GLU A 113 -2.59 29.68 -5.43
C GLU A 113 -1.22 29.73 -4.72
N VAL A 114 -1.03 30.68 -3.79
CA VAL A 114 0.19 30.76 -2.98
C VAL A 114 0.39 29.48 -2.16
N VAL A 115 -0.67 28.97 -1.52
CA VAL A 115 -0.61 27.72 -0.75
C VAL A 115 -0.17 26.55 -1.62
N ASP A 116 -0.76 26.39 -2.80
CA ASP A 116 -0.39 25.31 -3.73
C ASP A 116 1.06 25.40 -4.17
N LYS A 117 1.56 26.61 -4.43
CA LYS A 117 2.96 26.85 -4.80
C LYS A 117 3.92 26.55 -3.65
N VAL A 118 3.56 26.88 -2.41
CA VAL A 118 4.37 26.52 -1.24
C VAL A 118 4.44 25.00 -1.07
N LEU A 119 3.33 24.28 -1.21
CA LEU A 119 3.31 22.81 -1.17
C LEU A 119 4.18 22.18 -2.28
N GLN A 120 4.12 22.72 -3.50
CA GLN A 120 4.99 22.29 -4.60
C GLN A 120 6.48 22.54 -4.28
N LEU A 121 6.80 23.69 -3.69
CA LEU A 121 8.17 24.02 -3.30
C LEU A 121 8.69 23.09 -2.20
N MET A 122 7.85 22.72 -1.23
CA MET A 122 8.18 21.71 -0.22
C MET A 122 8.54 20.36 -0.85
N LEU A 123 7.74 19.87 -1.81
CA LEU A 123 8.04 18.61 -2.52
C LEU A 123 9.37 18.69 -3.28
N PHE A 124 9.63 19.82 -3.92
CA PHE A 124 10.88 20.05 -4.65
C PHE A 124 12.10 19.99 -3.71
N ILE A 125 12.04 20.67 -2.57
CA ILE A 125 13.12 20.66 -1.58
C ILE A 125 13.37 19.26 -1.04
N LEU A 126 12.32 18.50 -0.73
CA LEU A 126 12.46 17.12 -0.26
C LEU A 126 13.18 16.24 -1.27
N GLU A 127 12.86 16.40 -2.55
CA GLU A 127 13.53 15.66 -3.61
C GLU A 127 15.01 16.04 -3.72
N GLY A 128 15.34 17.33 -3.64
CA GLY A 128 16.72 17.81 -3.63
C GLY A 128 17.53 17.27 -2.46
N LEU A 129 17.03 17.44 -1.24
CA LEU A 129 17.70 16.98 -0.02
C LEU A 129 17.86 15.45 0.02
N TYR A 130 16.88 14.72 -0.49
CA TYR A 130 16.95 13.26 -0.56
C TYR A 130 18.03 12.78 -1.54
N ARG A 131 18.18 13.46 -2.70
CA ARG A 131 19.27 13.17 -3.65
C ARG A 131 20.65 13.43 -3.05
N ASP A 132 20.77 14.41 -2.16
CA ASP A 132 22.01 14.75 -1.44
C ASP A 132 22.24 13.90 -0.16
N ASP A 133 21.38 12.90 0.11
CA ASP A 133 21.42 12.03 1.30
C ASP A 133 21.39 12.80 2.64
N ASP A 134 20.79 13.99 2.67
CA ASP A 134 20.69 14.82 3.88
C ASP A 134 19.41 14.51 4.69
N MET A 135 19.33 13.26 5.15
CA MET A 135 18.22 12.79 5.99
C MET A 135 18.15 13.51 7.34
N SER A 136 19.27 14.06 7.83
CA SER A 136 19.33 14.80 9.08
C SER A 136 18.50 16.08 9.01
N THR A 137 18.69 16.84 7.93
CA THR A 137 17.94 18.06 7.60
C THR A 137 16.47 17.72 7.39
N ILE A 138 16.16 16.69 6.59
CA ILE A 138 14.77 16.25 6.34
C ILE A 138 14.03 15.92 7.65
N SER A 139 14.68 15.22 8.58
CA SER A 139 14.08 14.88 9.87
C SER A 139 13.77 16.11 10.73
N GLY A 140 14.65 17.13 10.70
CA GLY A 140 14.45 18.39 11.43
C GLY A 140 13.24 19.19 10.93
N PHE A 141 12.94 19.13 9.63
CA PHE A 141 11.81 19.85 9.03
C PHE A 141 10.46 19.16 9.20
N SER A 142 10.43 17.87 9.55
CA SER A 142 9.16 17.16 9.79
C SER A 142 8.28 17.89 10.82
N LEU A 143 8.87 18.43 11.90
CA LEU A 143 8.13 19.21 12.89
C LEU A 143 7.82 20.64 12.44
N GLN A 144 8.76 21.29 11.75
CA GLN A 144 8.59 22.68 11.30
C GLN A 144 7.48 22.81 10.25
N TRP A 145 7.32 21.78 9.43
CA TRP A 145 6.31 21.75 8.37
C TRP A 145 4.96 21.19 8.82
N ALA A 146 4.81 20.82 10.09
CA ALA A 146 3.54 20.33 10.64
C ALA A 146 2.33 21.24 10.31
N PRO A 147 2.41 22.60 10.34
CA PRO A 147 1.28 23.46 9.98
C PRO A 147 0.75 23.23 8.55
N ALA A 148 1.60 22.83 7.60
CA ALA A 148 1.16 22.51 6.24
C ALA A 148 0.24 21.28 6.20
N PHE A 149 0.42 20.34 7.13
CA PHE A 149 -0.41 19.14 7.25
C PHE A 149 -1.71 19.37 8.04
N GLU A 150 -1.88 20.55 8.65
CA GLU A 150 -3.11 20.96 9.34
C GLU A 150 -4.12 21.66 8.40
N LEU A 151 -3.77 21.81 7.11
CA LEU A 151 -4.63 22.44 6.12
C LEU A 151 -5.89 21.62 5.86
N LYS A 152 -7.05 22.25 6.03
CA LYS A 152 -8.36 21.65 5.71
C LYS A 152 -8.78 21.92 4.27
N LYS A 153 -7.89 21.67 3.31
CA LYS A 153 -8.08 21.97 1.88
C LYS A 153 -7.73 20.75 1.01
N SER A 154 -8.37 20.65 -0.17
CA SER A 154 -8.08 19.60 -1.16
C SER A 154 -6.65 19.64 -1.69
N SER A 155 -6.01 20.82 -1.69
CA SER A 155 -4.60 20.96 -2.06
C SER A 155 -3.66 20.12 -1.21
N LEU A 156 -4.01 19.89 0.06
CA LEU A 156 -3.25 18.98 0.92
C LEU A 156 -3.33 17.53 0.45
N LEU A 157 -4.49 17.07 -0.04
CA LEU A 157 -4.62 15.71 -0.57
C LEU A 157 -3.78 15.52 -1.84
N VAL A 158 -3.73 16.53 -2.71
CA VAL A 158 -2.85 16.54 -3.89
C VAL A 158 -1.38 16.48 -3.45
N PHE A 159 -0.99 17.31 -2.49
CA PHE A 159 0.37 17.28 -1.94
C PHE A 159 0.74 15.91 -1.36
N ILE A 160 -0.14 15.31 -0.56
CA ILE A 160 0.14 13.99 0.02
C ILE A 160 0.21 12.93 -1.07
N ARG A 161 -0.66 12.96 -2.08
CA ARG A 161 -0.60 12.05 -3.23
C ARG A 161 0.75 12.10 -3.92
N GLU A 162 1.27 13.30 -4.20
CA GLU A 162 2.59 13.49 -4.80
C GLU A 162 3.72 13.05 -3.86
N LEU A 163 3.58 13.29 -2.56
CA LEU A 163 4.52 12.81 -1.56
C LEU A 163 4.57 11.27 -1.54
N LEU A 164 3.44 10.58 -1.67
CA LEU A 164 3.35 9.11 -1.77
C LEU A 164 4.06 8.53 -2.99
N LEU A 165 4.37 9.33 -4.01
CA LEU A 165 5.19 8.89 -5.13
C LEU A 165 6.70 8.87 -4.79
N LYS A 166 7.12 9.57 -3.73
CA LYS A 166 8.52 9.67 -3.28
C LYS A 166 8.97 8.46 -2.45
N ASP A 167 10.27 8.35 -2.17
CA ASP A 167 10.84 7.18 -1.50
C ASP A 167 10.25 6.88 -0.11
N THR A 168 10.22 5.60 0.27
CA THR A 168 9.62 5.13 1.53
C THR A 168 10.28 5.74 2.77
N CYS A 169 11.58 6.08 2.73
CA CYS A 169 12.25 6.77 3.83
C CYS A 169 11.66 8.16 4.10
N LEU A 170 11.31 8.91 3.04
CA LEU A 170 10.65 10.21 3.19
C LEU A 170 9.26 10.04 3.82
N LEU A 171 8.50 9.06 3.35
CA LEU A 171 7.17 8.76 3.90
C LEU A 171 7.22 8.44 5.38
N TYR A 172 8.22 7.66 5.80
CA TYR A 172 8.41 7.31 7.19
C TYR A 172 8.72 8.54 8.07
N THR A 173 9.50 9.51 7.56
CA THR A 173 9.82 10.74 8.29
C THR A 173 8.59 11.64 8.50
N PHE A 174 7.67 11.68 7.52
CA PHE A 174 6.45 12.49 7.60
C PHE A 174 5.22 11.73 8.09
N ARG A 175 5.35 10.46 8.49
CA ARG A 175 4.22 9.56 8.79
C ARG A 175 3.20 10.14 9.76
N VAL A 176 3.65 10.75 10.85
CA VAL A 176 2.77 11.29 11.90
C VAL A 176 1.94 12.45 11.34
N ASN A 177 2.57 13.31 10.56
CA ASN A 177 1.90 14.45 9.93
C ASN A 177 0.92 13.99 8.83
N ILE A 178 1.30 13.00 8.02
CA ILE A 178 0.43 12.41 6.99
C ILE A 178 -0.80 11.79 7.64
N ILE A 179 -0.63 10.96 8.68
CA ILE A 179 -1.73 10.31 9.39
C ILE A 179 -2.65 11.36 10.04
N SER A 180 -2.07 12.39 10.68
CA SER A 180 -2.84 13.48 11.28
C SER A 180 -3.67 14.24 10.24
N ALA A 181 -3.08 14.57 9.09
CA ALA A 181 -3.77 15.23 7.98
C ALA A 181 -4.95 14.40 7.46
N MET A 182 -4.73 13.09 7.24
CA MET A 182 -5.77 12.16 6.83
C MET A 182 -6.89 12.09 7.87
N ASN A 183 -6.53 12.09 9.16
CA ASN A 183 -7.51 12.07 10.24
C ASN A 183 -8.35 13.34 10.29
N ASP A 184 -7.79 14.49 9.92
CA ASP A 184 -8.55 15.72 9.83
C ASP A 184 -9.45 15.82 8.59
N LEU A 185 -9.06 15.17 7.48
CA LEU A 185 -9.76 15.23 6.20
C LEU A 185 -10.74 14.09 5.96
N ILE A 186 -10.72 13.02 6.76
CA ILE A 186 -11.54 11.81 6.54
C ILE A 186 -13.03 12.12 6.41
N GLU A 187 -13.56 13.05 7.21
CA GLU A 187 -14.99 13.39 7.20
C GLU A 187 -15.40 14.16 5.95
N SER A 188 -14.52 15.01 5.41
CA SER A 188 -14.82 15.86 4.25
C SER A 188 -14.50 15.19 2.92
N SER A 189 -13.56 14.24 2.89
CA SER A 189 -12.99 13.66 1.65
C SER A 189 -12.77 12.14 1.77
N GLN A 190 -13.79 11.41 2.22
CA GLN A 190 -13.73 9.99 2.58
C GLN A 190 -13.03 9.09 1.54
N GLU A 191 -13.48 9.12 0.28
CA GLU A 191 -12.97 8.24 -0.79
C GLU A 191 -11.48 8.48 -1.07
N GLU A 192 -11.10 9.75 -1.21
CA GLU A 192 -9.72 10.12 -1.48
C GLU A 192 -8.81 9.81 -0.29
N VAL A 193 -9.24 10.11 0.93
CA VAL A 193 -8.47 9.81 2.14
C VAL A 193 -8.27 8.31 2.33
N ILE A 194 -9.30 7.49 2.14
CA ILE A 194 -9.18 6.03 2.25
C ILE A 194 -8.24 5.47 1.18
N CYS A 195 -8.33 5.96 -0.06
CA CYS A 195 -7.42 5.56 -1.13
C CYS A 195 -5.95 5.91 -0.81
N LEU A 196 -5.71 7.12 -0.29
CA LEU A 196 -4.36 7.57 0.08
C LEU A 196 -3.83 6.83 1.31
N LEU A 197 -4.65 6.57 2.33
CA LEU A 197 -4.29 5.77 3.50
C LEU A 197 -3.88 4.35 3.10
N TRP A 198 -4.69 3.69 2.26
CA TRP A 198 -4.37 2.35 1.75
C TRP A 198 -3.01 2.35 1.02
N SER A 199 -2.83 3.28 0.08
CA SER A 199 -1.60 3.40 -0.72
C SER A 199 -0.38 3.68 0.17
N PHE A 200 -0.55 4.51 1.20
CA PHE A 200 0.49 4.83 2.16
C PHE A 200 0.96 3.60 2.93
N PHE A 201 0.03 2.81 3.48
CA PHE A 201 0.40 1.63 4.25
C PHE A 201 0.94 0.48 3.40
N GLU A 202 0.41 0.25 2.19
CA GLU A 202 1.01 -0.73 1.28
C GLU A 202 2.46 -0.39 0.97
N LYS A 203 2.76 0.89 0.74
CA LYS A 203 4.13 1.33 0.45
C LYS A 203 5.06 1.21 1.65
N LEU A 204 4.59 1.53 2.86
CA LEU A 204 5.37 1.33 4.08
C LEU A 204 5.62 -0.16 4.37
N GLN A 205 4.66 -1.04 4.06
CA GLN A 205 4.80 -2.49 4.27
C GLN A 205 5.92 -3.10 3.43
N MET A 206 6.23 -2.54 2.26
CA MET A 206 7.34 -3.01 1.41
C MET A 206 8.73 -2.80 2.04
N ASN A 207 8.82 -2.01 3.11
CA ASN A 207 10.07 -1.80 3.83
C ASN A 207 10.10 -2.65 5.11
N HIS A 208 10.93 -3.70 5.12
CA HIS A 208 11.09 -4.63 6.24
C HIS A 208 11.54 -3.99 7.57
N GLN A 209 11.96 -2.72 7.56
CA GLN A 209 12.37 -1.97 8.75
C GLN A 209 11.20 -1.29 9.49
N CYS A 210 10.00 -1.24 8.89
CA CYS A 210 8.84 -0.56 9.47
C CYS A 210 7.89 -1.56 10.16
N SER A 211 8.11 -1.86 11.43
CA SER A 211 7.19 -2.70 12.24
C SER A 211 6.15 -1.89 13.02
N THR A 212 6.37 -0.58 13.21
CA THR A 212 5.53 0.28 14.05
C THR A 212 4.93 1.46 13.27
N PHE A 213 3.90 1.17 12.47
CA PHE A 213 3.27 2.15 11.57
C PHE A 213 2.73 3.41 12.27
N LEU A 214 2.22 3.27 13.50
CA LEU A 214 1.64 4.37 14.27
C LEU A 214 2.58 4.95 15.34
N ASP A 215 3.84 4.51 15.42
CA ASP A 215 4.76 5.03 16.45
C ASP A 215 4.97 6.54 16.31
N GLY A 216 4.82 7.25 17.43
CA GLY A 216 4.79 8.71 17.51
C GLY A 216 3.41 9.34 17.28
N THR A 217 2.37 8.57 16.93
CA THR A 217 1.01 9.10 16.75
C THR A 217 0.22 9.00 18.05
N SER A 218 -0.36 10.11 18.52
CA SER A 218 -1.20 10.10 19.71
C SER A 218 -2.55 9.40 19.45
N LYS A 219 -3.17 8.81 20.48
CA LYS A 219 -4.53 8.24 20.36
C LYS A 219 -5.57 9.24 19.82
N GLY A 220 -5.41 10.52 20.15
CA GLY A 220 -6.26 11.59 19.60
C GLY A 220 -6.06 11.81 18.09
N GLY A 221 -4.84 11.59 17.60
CA GLY A 221 -4.42 11.84 16.21
C GLY A 221 -4.96 10.86 15.17
N VAL A 222 -5.64 9.77 15.60
CA VAL A 222 -6.27 8.77 14.72
C VAL A 222 -7.74 8.51 15.06
N SER A 223 -8.30 9.26 16.01
CA SER A 223 -9.62 8.98 16.57
C SER A 223 -10.76 9.07 15.56
N ARG A 224 -10.71 10.00 14.60
CA ARG A 224 -11.75 10.14 13.56
C ARG A 224 -11.65 9.02 12.53
N ILE A 225 -10.43 8.65 12.12
CA ILE A 225 -10.22 7.49 11.24
C ILE A 225 -10.75 6.24 11.91
N HIS A 226 -10.39 6.01 13.17
CA HIS A 226 -10.83 4.84 13.93
C HIS A 226 -12.36 4.75 13.98
N SER A 227 -13.04 5.82 14.39
CA SER A 227 -14.51 5.87 14.41
C SER A 227 -15.10 5.64 13.02
N PHE A 228 -14.56 6.29 11.98
CA PHE A 228 -15.02 6.15 10.61
C PHE A 228 -14.93 4.70 10.11
N LEU A 229 -13.78 4.04 10.29
CA LEU A 229 -13.57 2.66 9.85
C LEU A 229 -14.55 1.69 10.55
N GLN A 230 -14.71 1.84 11.87
CA GLN A 230 -15.62 1.01 12.66
C GLN A 230 -17.08 1.24 12.25
N GLU A 231 -17.52 2.49 12.16
CA GLU A 231 -18.89 2.85 11.78
C GLU A 231 -19.22 2.38 10.36
N ALA A 232 -18.27 2.52 9.43
CA ALA A 232 -18.43 2.05 8.05
C ALA A 232 -18.66 0.54 8.00
N ILE A 233 -17.83 -0.27 8.68
CA ILE A 233 -18.00 -1.73 8.71
C ILE A 233 -19.34 -2.12 9.36
N CYS A 234 -19.67 -1.54 10.51
CA CYS A 234 -20.95 -1.80 11.20
C CYS A 234 -22.17 -1.44 10.35
N SER A 235 -22.12 -0.29 9.65
CA SER A 235 -23.16 0.16 8.73
C SER A 235 -23.33 -0.85 7.59
N TRP A 236 -22.22 -1.30 7.01
CA TRP A 236 -22.24 -2.27 5.92
C TRP A 236 -22.75 -3.65 6.32
N ILE A 237 -22.39 -4.14 7.50
CA ILE A 237 -22.98 -5.38 8.05
C ILE A 237 -24.51 -5.26 8.09
N SER A 238 -25.02 -4.12 8.55
CA SER A 238 -26.47 -3.86 8.59
C SER A 238 -27.09 -3.82 7.20
N VAL A 239 -26.42 -3.17 6.22
CA VAL A 239 -26.85 -3.13 4.82
C VAL A 239 -26.89 -4.53 4.21
N ILE A 240 -25.85 -5.35 4.42
CA ILE A 240 -25.74 -6.71 3.88
C ILE A 240 -26.87 -7.60 4.44
N ASN A 241 -27.08 -7.57 5.75
CA ASN A 241 -28.15 -8.34 6.39
C ASN A 241 -29.54 -7.93 5.86
N ASN A 242 -29.77 -6.64 5.63
CA ASN A 242 -31.03 -6.16 5.06
C ASN A 242 -31.27 -6.62 3.62
N ILE A 243 -30.22 -6.81 2.81
CA ILE A 243 -30.33 -7.36 1.45
C ILE A 243 -30.71 -8.84 1.51
N HIS A 244 -30.15 -9.57 2.48
CA HIS A 244 -30.48 -10.96 2.69
C HIS A 244 -31.95 -11.14 3.12
N ASP A 245 -32.42 -10.31 4.05
CA ASP A 245 -33.77 -10.41 4.63
C ASP A 245 -34.87 -9.85 3.72
N ASN A 246 -34.58 -8.81 2.94
CA ASN A 246 -35.55 -8.18 2.04
C ASN A 246 -35.22 -8.49 0.58
N SER A 247 -36.10 -9.24 -0.09
CA SER A 247 -36.08 -9.51 -1.54
C SER A 247 -36.32 -8.27 -2.43
N SER A 248 -36.12 -7.06 -1.89
CA SER A 248 -36.30 -5.81 -2.62
C SER A 248 -35.09 -5.53 -3.52
N SER A 249 -35.36 -4.83 -4.63
CA SER A 249 -34.41 -4.43 -5.66
C SER A 249 -33.41 -3.36 -5.20
N THR A 250 -32.75 -3.59 -4.06
CA THR A 250 -31.72 -2.68 -3.56
C THR A 250 -30.53 -2.75 -4.51
N GLN A 251 -30.31 -1.70 -5.29
CA GLN A 251 -29.12 -1.58 -6.13
C GLN A 251 -28.02 -0.89 -5.34
N ILE A 252 -26.85 -1.52 -5.31
CA ILE A 252 -25.67 -0.97 -4.69
C ILE A 252 -24.76 -0.42 -5.78
N ASP A 253 -24.30 0.80 -5.53
CA ASP A 253 -23.26 1.43 -6.34
C ASP A 253 -21.91 0.77 -6.04
N GLU A 254 -21.22 0.34 -7.09
CA GLU A 254 -19.90 -0.29 -7.02
C GLU A 254 -18.86 0.65 -6.37
N ALA A 255 -19.00 1.98 -6.54
CA ALA A 255 -18.12 2.96 -5.89
C ALA A 255 -18.16 2.84 -4.36
N LYS A 256 -19.34 2.54 -3.77
CA LYS A 256 -19.47 2.34 -2.32
C LYS A 256 -18.79 1.06 -1.86
N LEU A 257 -18.77 0.03 -2.69
CA LEU A 257 -18.06 -1.22 -2.40
C LEU A 257 -16.54 -1.05 -2.52
N VAL A 258 -16.07 -0.20 -3.45
CA VAL A 258 -14.66 0.19 -3.52
C VAL A 258 -14.24 0.93 -2.25
N LEU A 259 -15.08 1.84 -1.74
CA LEU A 259 -14.83 2.50 -0.46
C LEU A 259 -14.77 1.49 0.70
N LEU A 260 -15.72 0.55 0.77
CA LEU A 260 -15.70 -0.52 1.77
C LEU A 260 -14.43 -1.38 1.67
N TRP A 261 -14.02 -1.74 0.45
CA TRP A 261 -12.79 -2.50 0.23
C TRP A 261 -11.57 -1.76 0.79
N GLY A 262 -11.47 -0.45 0.55
CA GLY A 262 -10.41 0.39 1.13
C GLY A 262 -10.50 0.50 2.66
N VAL A 263 -11.71 0.63 3.22
CA VAL A 263 -11.95 0.63 4.68
C VAL A 263 -11.45 -0.67 5.32
N ILE A 264 -11.83 -1.82 4.75
CA ILE A 264 -11.39 -3.14 5.18
C ILE A 264 -9.86 -3.22 5.12
N GLY A 265 -9.28 -2.74 4.03
CA GLY A 265 -7.84 -2.73 3.82
C GLY A 265 -7.08 -1.90 4.86
N CYS A 266 -7.63 -0.75 5.27
CA CYS A 266 -7.00 0.11 6.26
C CYS A 266 -7.12 -0.41 7.70
N TYR A 267 -8.08 -1.30 7.98
CA TYR A 267 -8.38 -1.79 9.33
C TYR A 267 -7.16 -2.31 10.13
N PRO A 268 -6.25 -3.14 9.57
CA PRO A 268 -5.15 -3.75 10.33
C PRO A 268 -4.17 -2.74 10.93
N TYR A 269 -4.10 -1.54 10.36
CA TYR A 269 -3.12 -0.53 10.73
C TYR A 269 -3.58 0.36 11.90
N PHE A 270 -4.88 0.41 12.19
CA PHE A 270 -5.45 1.34 13.17
C PHE A 270 -5.97 0.71 14.46
N PHE A 271 -6.22 -0.60 14.50
CA PHE A 271 -6.84 -1.27 15.65
C PHE A 271 -5.84 -2.17 16.40
N ASP A 272 -5.85 -2.11 17.72
CA ASP A 272 -5.05 -2.97 18.61
C ASP A 272 -5.77 -4.29 18.93
N VAL A 273 -5.01 -5.31 19.38
CA VAL A 273 -5.51 -6.69 19.65
C VAL A 273 -6.75 -6.74 20.54
N GLN A 274 -6.87 -5.78 21.46
CA GLN A 274 -7.95 -5.75 22.46
C GLN A 274 -9.20 -5.00 22.00
N GLU A 275 -9.14 -4.21 20.92
CA GLU A 275 -10.26 -3.40 20.44
C GLU A 275 -10.87 -4.04 19.18
N ASN A 276 -12.10 -4.55 19.31
CA ASN A 276 -12.97 -4.96 18.20
C ASN A 276 -12.38 -6.00 17.21
N SER A 277 -11.68 -7.01 17.72
CA SER A 277 -11.10 -8.11 16.90
C SER A 277 -12.12 -8.84 16.01
N SER A 278 -13.41 -8.81 16.38
CA SER A 278 -14.46 -9.56 15.72
C SER A 278 -15.12 -8.84 14.55
N LEU A 279 -14.89 -7.54 14.31
CA LEU A 279 -15.66 -6.80 13.29
C LEU A 279 -15.44 -7.32 11.86
N LEU A 280 -14.20 -7.65 11.49
CA LEU A 280 -13.91 -8.23 10.17
C LEU A 280 -14.53 -9.64 10.03
N ILE A 281 -14.54 -10.41 11.11
CA ILE A 281 -15.16 -11.74 11.15
C ILE A 281 -16.67 -11.66 11.03
N ASN A 282 -17.29 -10.71 11.74
CA ASN A 282 -18.73 -10.43 11.64
C ASN A 282 -19.10 -9.96 10.22
N LEU A 283 -18.23 -9.19 9.56
CA LEU A 283 -18.43 -8.80 8.17
C LEU A 283 -18.37 -10.01 7.23
N ILE A 284 -17.41 -10.91 7.43
CA ILE A 284 -17.34 -12.18 6.68
C ILE A 284 -18.61 -13.02 6.94
N ASP A 285 -19.07 -13.11 8.19
CA ASP A 285 -20.30 -13.85 8.56
C ASP A 285 -21.57 -13.24 7.96
N ALA A 286 -21.60 -11.94 7.70
CA ALA A 286 -22.70 -11.30 6.97
C ALA A 286 -22.61 -11.55 5.46
N LEU A 287 -21.40 -11.52 4.89
CA LEU A 287 -21.16 -11.72 3.46
C LEU A 287 -21.36 -13.17 3.03
N ASP A 288 -21.02 -14.15 3.88
CA ASP A 288 -21.04 -15.56 3.52
C ASP A 288 -22.47 -16.05 3.17
N PRO A 289 -23.51 -15.85 4.01
CA PRO A 289 -24.89 -16.19 3.66
C PRO A 289 -25.45 -15.43 2.47
N LEU A 290 -25.01 -14.17 2.26
CA LEU A 290 -25.42 -13.36 1.11
C LEU A 290 -25.05 -14.06 -0.21
N LEU A 291 -23.91 -14.76 -0.24
CA LEU A 291 -23.34 -15.38 -1.44
C LEU A 291 -23.67 -16.87 -1.61
N MET A 292 -24.36 -17.49 -0.64
CA MET A 292 -24.83 -18.87 -0.77
C MET A 292 -25.87 -19.07 -1.88
N ASN A 293 -26.53 -17.99 -2.31
CA ASN A 293 -27.47 -18.05 -3.43
C ASN A 293 -26.75 -18.32 -4.78
N GLU A 294 -27.40 -19.07 -5.67
CA GLU A 294 -26.88 -19.39 -7.01
C GLU A 294 -26.85 -18.19 -7.97
N ALA A 295 -27.42 -17.04 -7.57
CA ALA A 295 -27.46 -15.85 -8.39
C ALA A 295 -26.05 -15.26 -8.64
N GLU A 296 -25.72 -15.03 -9.90
CA GLU A 296 -24.45 -14.40 -10.32
C GLU A 296 -24.41 -12.90 -10.02
N ILE A 297 -25.57 -12.27 -9.83
CA ILE A 297 -25.71 -10.85 -9.51
C ILE A 297 -26.51 -10.71 -8.22
N VAL A 298 -25.93 -10.00 -7.25
CA VAL A 298 -26.52 -9.71 -5.95
C VAL A 298 -26.55 -8.20 -5.76
N ALA A 299 -27.73 -7.64 -5.48
CA ALA A 299 -27.93 -6.19 -5.31
C ALA A 299 -27.41 -5.33 -6.48
N GLY A 300 -27.50 -5.84 -7.71
CA GLY A 300 -27.00 -5.16 -8.92
C GLY A 300 -25.49 -5.29 -9.15
N VAL A 301 -24.77 -6.01 -8.29
CA VAL A 301 -23.32 -6.20 -8.35
C VAL A 301 -22.98 -7.67 -8.60
N ARG A 302 -21.94 -7.94 -9.39
CA ARG A 302 -21.50 -9.31 -9.70
C ARG A 302 -20.98 -10.03 -8.45
N LYS A 303 -21.26 -11.34 -8.34
CA LYS A 303 -20.88 -12.19 -7.20
C LYS A 303 -19.38 -12.13 -6.88
N HIS A 304 -18.52 -12.11 -7.90
CA HIS A 304 -17.08 -12.01 -7.71
C HIS A 304 -16.62 -10.75 -6.94
N THR A 305 -17.32 -9.61 -7.06
CA THR A 305 -16.99 -8.37 -6.34
C THR A 305 -17.21 -8.56 -4.84
N TRP A 306 -18.29 -9.24 -4.45
CA TRP A 306 -18.58 -9.59 -3.06
C TRP A 306 -17.57 -10.62 -2.51
N GLN A 307 -17.21 -11.62 -3.32
CA GLN A 307 -16.15 -12.58 -2.95
C GLN A 307 -14.79 -11.88 -2.74
N SER A 308 -14.50 -10.83 -3.53
CA SER A 308 -13.29 -10.01 -3.33
C SER A 308 -13.31 -9.28 -1.98
N LEU A 309 -14.48 -8.89 -1.46
CA LEU A 309 -14.61 -8.30 -0.12
C LEU A 309 -14.36 -9.33 0.98
N ILE A 310 -14.82 -10.58 0.83
CA ILE A 310 -14.48 -11.67 1.76
C ILE A 310 -12.96 -11.87 1.78
N GLY A 311 -12.32 -11.96 0.59
CA GLY A 311 -10.88 -12.10 0.49
C GLY A 311 -10.12 -10.94 1.14
N ALA A 312 -10.57 -9.71 0.92
CA ALA A 312 -9.98 -8.52 1.55
C ALA A 312 -10.16 -8.53 3.07
N ALA A 313 -11.34 -8.88 3.58
CA ALA A 313 -11.61 -8.95 5.00
C ALA A 313 -10.76 -10.02 5.68
N LEU A 314 -10.61 -11.18 5.05
CA LEU A 314 -9.77 -12.26 5.53
C LEU A 314 -8.28 -11.87 5.53
N ALA A 315 -7.80 -11.25 4.45
CA ALA A 315 -6.43 -10.77 4.35
C ALA A 315 -6.13 -9.70 5.40
N SER A 316 -7.04 -8.75 5.62
CA SER A 316 -6.92 -7.75 6.67
C SER A 316 -6.93 -8.37 8.07
N TYR A 317 -7.84 -9.32 8.32
CA TYR A 317 -7.89 -10.03 9.59
C TYR A 317 -6.58 -10.77 9.89
N TYR A 318 -6.02 -11.45 8.89
CA TYR A 318 -4.69 -12.03 8.97
C TYR A 318 -3.60 -10.99 9.25
N LYS A 319 -3.51 -9.91 8.45
CA LYS A 319 -2.51 -8.84 8.63
C LYS A 319 -2.57 -8.26 10.05
N TRP A 320 -3.77 -8.11 10.58
CA TRP A 320 -4.00 -7.63 11.94
C TRP A 320 -3.39 -8.57 12.98
N HIS A 321 -3.58 -9.88 12.85
CA HIS A 321 -2.91 -10.87 13.71
C HIS A 321 -1.38 -10.87 13.53
N LEU A 322 -0.91 -10.79 12.29
CA LEU A 322 0.51 -10.75 11.95
C LEU A 322 1.23 -9.56 12.61
N PHE A 323 0.69 -8.35 12.48
CA PHE A 323 1.31 -7.14 13.04
C PHE A 323 1.37 -7.15 14.57
N LYS A 324 0.55 -7.97 15.21
CA LYS A 324 0.43 -8.01 16.67
C LYS A 324 0.99 -9.29 17.28
N ASN A 325 1.53 -10.20 16.47
CA ASN A 325 2.03 -11.51 16.90
C ASN A 325 1.02 -12.26 17.79
N SER A 326 -0.26 -12.21 17.44
CA SER A 326 -1.33 -12.89 18.17
C SER A 326 -1.74 -14.18 17.48
N ALA A 327 -2.20 -15.16 18.25
CA ALA A 327 -2.69 -16.43 17.72
C ALA A 327 -3.99 -16.23 16.92
N LEU A 328 -4.08 -16.92 15.79
CA LEU A 328 -5.26 -16.96 14.92
C LEU A 328 -5.92 -18.35 15.07
N GLU A 329 -7.16 -18.39 15.55
CA GLU A 329 -7.84 -19.67 15.89
C GLU A 329 -8.82 -20.16 14.79
N GLU A 330 -9.06 -19.39 13.73
CA GLU A 330 -10.16 -19.63 12.78
C GLU A 330 -9.86 -20.61 11.63
N THR A 331 -8.99 -21.61 11.84
CA THR A 331 -8.56 -22.54 10.76
C THR A 331 -9.74 -23.18 10.01
N SER A 332 -10.78 -23.62 10.73
CA SER A 332 -11.97 -24.22 10.10
C SER A 332 -12.71 -23.26 9.17
N LYS A 333 -12.85 -22.00 9.58
CA LYS A 333 -13.56 -20.98 8.81
C LYS A 333 -12.76 -20.56 7.59
N VAL A 334 -11.44 -20.38 7.73
CA VAL A 334 -10.51 -20.12 6.63
C VAL A 334 -10.64 -21.20 5.54
N LEU A 335 -10.59 -22.48 5.93
CA LEU A 335 -10.71 -23.60 5.01
C LEU A 335 -12.11 -23.69 4.38
N HIS A 336 -13.17 -23.41 5.14
CA HIS A 336 -14.52 -23.35 4.62
C HIS A 336 -14.63 -22.30 3.50
N LEU A 337 -14.21 -21.06 3.75
CA LEU A 337 -14.24 -19.97 2.77
C LEU A 337 -13.42 -20.31 1.52
N ALA A 338 -12.23 -20.89 1.68
CA ALA A 338 -11.39 -21.29 0.55
C ALA A 338 -12.06 -22.36 -0.33
N LYS A 339 -12.75 -23.33 0.28
CA LYS A 339 -13.50 -24.37 -0.45
C LYS A 339 -14.73 -23.79 -1.14
N THR A 340 -15.52 -22.97 -0.44
CA THR A 340 -16.75 -22.35 -0.94
C THR A 340 -16.46 -21.38 -2.08
N TYR A 341 -15.42 -20.55 -1.96
CA TYR A 341 -15.07 -19.51 -2.90
C TYR A 341 -13.79 -19.82 -3.68
N LYS A 342 -13.59 -21.10 -4.04
CA LYS A 342 -12.37 -21.59 -4.70
C LYS A 342 -12.02 -20.90 -6.01
N SER A 343 -12.96 -20.22 -6.68
CA SER A 343 -12.68 -19.46 -7.91
C SER A 343 -12.16 -18.04 -7.65
N SER A 344 -12.24 -17.54 -6.42
CA SER A 344 -11.79 -16.20 -6.05
C SER A 344 -10.32 -16.20 -5.67
N LEU A 345 -9.49 -15.56 -6.50
CA LEU A 345 -8.06 -15.39 -6.26
C LEU A 345 -7.79 -14.72 -4.89
N GLN A 346 -8.58 -13.70 -4.55
CA GLN A 346 -8.44 -12.94 -3.33
C GLN A 346 -8.70 -13.82 -2.10
N VAL A 347 -9.74 -14.67 -2.13
CA VAL A 347 -10.04 -15.59 -1.03
C VAL A 347 -8.97 -16.67 -0.91
N LEU A 348 -8.56 -17.29 -2.02
CA LEU A 348 -7.50 -18.30 -2.01
C LEU A 348 -6.18 -17.76 -1.47
N SER A 349 -5.77 -16.57 -1.92
CA SER A 349 -4.51 -15.95 -1.49
C SER A 349 -4.54 -15.63 0.00
N ALA A 350 -5.63 -15.00 0.47
CA ALA A 350 -5.82 -14.69 1.88
C ALA A 350 -5.85 -15.96 2.75
N ALA A 351 -6.54 -17.01 2.32
CA ALA A 351 -6.60 -18.27 3.05
C ALA A 351 -5.24 -18.97 3.11
N ALA A 352 -4.47 -18.96 2.02
CA ALA A 352 -3.10 -19.48 2.00
C ALA A 352 -2.20 -18.71 2.98
N ASP A 353 -2.29 -17.38 3.01
CA ASP A 353 -1.52 -16.55 3.93
C ASP A 353 -1.90 -16.79 5.40
N CYS A 354 -3.20 -16.95 5.70
CA CYS A 354 -3.68 -17.35 7.03
C CYS A 354 -3.08 -18.69 7.48
N LEU A 355 -3.15 -19.72 6.63
CA LEU A 355 -2.68 -21.06 6.98
C LEU A 355 -1.16 -21.09 7.15
N ASP A 356 -0.42 -20.43 6.25
CA ASP A 356 1.04 -20.30 6.36
C ASP A 356 1.46 -19.60 7.66
N TYR A 357 0.67 -18.66 8.16
CA TYR A 357 0.92 -18.00 9.44
C TYR A 357 0.63 -18.88 10.65
N VAL A 358 -0.50 -19.61 10.64
CA VAL A 358 -0.92 -20.45 11.78
C VAL A 358 -0.06 -21.71 11.90
N HIS A 359 0.22 -22.36 10.78
CA HIS A 359 0.87 -23.69 10.74
C HIS A 359 2.30 -23.64 10.21
N GLY A 360 2.82 -22.44 9.90
CA GLY A 360 4.14 -22.26 9.30
C GLY A 360 4.18 -22.62 7.80
N THR A 361 5.23 -22.20 7.11
CA THR A 361 5.40 -22.55 5.69
C THR A 361 5.87 -24.00 5.56
N THR A 362 5.07 -24.83 4.90
CA THR A 362 5.33 -26.27 4.70
C THR A 362 6.58 -26.60 3.85
N LEU A 363 7.19 -25.61 3.20
CA LEU A 363 8.44 -25.75 2.45
C LEU A 363 9.70 -25.83 3.34
N GLN A 364 9.59 -25.54 4.64
CA GLN A 364 10.74 -25.45 5.56
C GLN A 364 10.60 -26.30 6.84
N ALA A 365 9.44 -26.94 7.09
CA ALA A 365 9.16 -27.61 8.35
C ALA A 365 9.54 -29.11 8.34
N ASP A 366 10.25 -29.54 9.39
CA ASP A 366 10.54 -30.94 9.70
C ASP A 366 9.34 -31.52 10.46
N THR A 367 8.34 -32.06 9.75
CA THR A 367 6.99 -32.36 10.25
C THR A 367 6.87 -33.59 11.15
N SER A 368 7.92 -33.97 11.88
CA SER A 368 7.96 -35.29 12.53
C SER A 368 7.09 -35.43 13.80
N HIS A 369 6.56 -34.34 14.40
CA HIS A 369 5.84 -34.44 15.68
C HIS A 369 4.67 -33.47 15.95
N GLU A 370 4.14 -32.73 14.96
CA GLU A 370 2.98 -31.85 15.19
C GLU A 370 1.64 -32.57 15.03
N LYS A 371 0.72 -32.34 15.98
CA LYS A 371 -0.67 -32.77 15.85
C LYS A 371 -1.38 -31.83 14.87
N TYR A 372 -1.83 -32.37 13.74
CA TYR A 372 -2.61 -31.63 12.76
C TYR A 372 -3.94 -31.15 13.35
N HIS A 373 -4.41 -30.00 12.86
CA HIS A 373 -5.76 -29.52 13.15
C HIS A 373 -6.81 -30.51 12.58
N PRO A 374 -7.96 -30.75 13.24
CA PRO A 374 -8.97 -31.71 12.77
C PRO A 374 -9.51 -31.48 11.35
N GLU A 375 -9.39 -30.27 10.82
CA GLU A 375 -9.76 -29.92 9.44
C GLU A 375 -8.67 -30.21 8.40
N LEU A 376 -7.45 -30.53 8.85
CA LEU A 376 -6.26 -30.80 8.06
C LEU A 376 -5.80 -32.26 8.14
N GLU A 377 -6.53 -33.12 8.85
CA GLU A 377 -6.22 -34.55 8.95
C GLU A 377 -6.25 -35.26 7.59
N ALA A 378 -5.48 -36.34 7.48
CA ALA A 378 -5.25 -37.06 6.22
C ALA A 378 -6.57 -37.52 5.55
N GLN A 379 -7.58 -37.84 6.35
CA GLN A 379 -8.91 -38.27 5.88
C GLN A 379 -9.62 -37.19 5.05
N LYS A 380 -9.36 -35.90 5.32
CA LYS A 380 -9.96 -34.77 4.61
C LYS A 380 -9.13 -34.29 3.43
N ALA A 381 -7.89 -34.79 3.28
CA ALA A 381 -6.98 -34.37 2.21
C ALA A 381 -7.51 -34.77 0.82
N VAL A 382 -8.08 -35.98 0.68
CA VAL A 382 -8.65 -36.46 -0.59
C VAL A 382 -9.80 -35.55 -1.05
N ASP A 383 -10.73 -35.23 -0.15
CA ASP A 383 -11.86 -34.35 -0.45
C ASP A 383 -11.39 -32.95 -0.82
N ALA A 384 -10.38 -32.41 -0.13
CA ALA A 384 -9.80 -31.11 -0.46
C ALA A 384 -9.19 -31.10 -1.87
N VAL A 385 -8.43 -32.14 -2.25
CA VAL A 385 -7.86 -32.27 -3.59
C VAL A 385 -8.97 -32.33 -4.66
N LEU A 386 -10.06 -33.06 -4.40
CA LEU A 386 -11.20 -33.11 -5.31
C LEU A 386 -11.89 -31.75 -5.47
N ILE A 387 -12.10 -31.02 -4.37
CA ILE A 387 -12.68 -29.67 -4.40
C ILE A 387 -11.81 -28.73 -5.24
N PHE A 388 -10.50 -28.80 -5.09
CA PHE A 388 -9.55 -27.91 -5.74
C PHE A 388 -9.02 -28.40 -7.09
N ALA A 389 -9.50 -29.54 -7.61
CA ALA A 389 -8.98 -30.14 -8.85
C ALA A 389 -9.03 -29.18 -10.05
N ASP A 390 -10.13 -28.42 -10.20
CA ASP A 390 -10.29 -27.42 -11.26
C ASP A 390 -9.22 -26.33 -11.17
N ASN A 391 -8.91 -25.89 -9.94
CA ASN A 391 -7.90 -24.87 -9.68
C ASN A 391 -6.50 -25.38 -10.03
N LEU A 392 -6.19 -26.64 -9.69
CA LEU A 392 -4.90 -27.26 -10.02
C LEU A 392 -4.66 -27.37 -11.53
N CYS A 393 -5.74 -27.51 -12.31
CA CYS A 393 -5.70 -27.55 -13.77
C CYS A 393 -5.83 -26.16 -14.42
N HIS A 394 -5.96 -25.10 -13.63
CA HIS A 394 -6.22 -23.75 -14.13
C HIS A 394 -5.01 -23.19 -14.89
N SER A 395 -5.22 -22.45 -15.98
CA SER A 395 -4.12 -21.88 -16.78
C SER A 395 -3.34 -20.78 -16.05
N ASP A 396 -4.02 -20.05 -15.17
CA ASP A 396 -3.42 -18.99 -14.37
C ASP A 396 -2.68 -19.55 -13.14
N LYS A 397 -1.37 -19.29 -13.11
CA LYS A 397 -0.49 -19.61 -11.98
C LYS A 397 -0.95 -18.94 -10.67
N ALA A 398 -1.53 -17.74 -10.75
CA ALA A 398 -2.00 -17.01 -9.59
C ALA A 398 -3.09 -17.76 -8.82
N ILE A 399 -3.87 -18.63 -9.48
CA ILE A 399 -4.84 -19.52 -8.82
C ILE A 399 -4.18 -20.81 -8.34
N ARG A 400 -3.30 -21.42 -9.16
CA ARG A 400 -2.64 -22.69 -8.84
C ARG A 400 -1.77 -22.61 -7.58
N VAL A 401 -0.96 -21.55 -7.45
CA VAL A 401 -0.02 -21.40 -6.33
C VAL A 401 -0.69 -21.33 -4.96
N PRO A 402 -1.65 -20.42 -4.69
CA PRO A 402 -2.32 -20.38 -3.38
C PRO A 402 -3.14 -21.65 -3.13
N THR A 403 -3.71 -22.26 -4.17
CA THR A 403 -4.38 -23.57 -4.04
C THR A 403 -3.41 -24.65 -3.55
N LEU A 404 -2.22 -24.74 -4.16
CA LEU A 404 -1.18 -25.68 -3.74
C LEU A 404 -0.68 -25.37 -2.32
N ARG A 405 -0.49 -24.08 -1.96
CA ARG A 405 -0.15 -23.67 -0.59
C ARG A 405 -1.17 -24.19 0.42
N ILE A 406 -2.48 -23.99 0.17
CA ILE A 406 -3.57 -24.50 1.02
C ILE A 406 -3.48 -26.03 1.14
N LEU A 407 -3.32 -26.74 0.03
CA LEU A 407 -3.26 -28.21 0.02
C LEU A 407 -2.03 -28.76 0.75
N CYS A 408 -0.90 -28.05 0.77
CA CYS A 408 0.30 -28.49 1.48
C CYS A 408 0.13 -28.58 3.00
N HIS A 409 -0.87 -27.89 3.57
CA HIS A 409 -1.16 -27.92 5.01
C HIS A 409 -1.90 -29.18 5.46
N TYR A 410 -2.45 -29.97 4.53
CA TYR A 410 -3.08 -31.23 4.85
C TYR A 410 -2.03 -32.30 5.21
N GLU A 411 -2.35 -33.11 6.22
CA GLU A 411 -1.55 -34.26 6.60
C GLU A 411 -1.35 -35.20 5.40
N PRO A 412 -0.09 -35.57 5.08
CA PRO A 412 0.18 -36.48 3.97
C PRO A 412 -0.50 -37.83 4.18
N LEU A 413 -1.15 -38.34 3.13
CA LEU A 413 -1.63 -39.71 3.11
C LEU A 413 -0.42 -40.65 3.16
N SER A 414 -0.28 -41.41 4.26
CA SER A 414 0.70 -42.49 4.32
C SER A 414 0.31 -43.57 3.32
N CYS A 415 1.08 -43.71 2.24
CA CYS A 415 1.08 -44.96 1.50
C CYS A 415 1.71 -46.02 2.41
N GLU A 416 0.90 -46.80 3.11
CA GLU A 416 1.32 -48.13 3.53
C GLU A 416 1.62 -48.91 2.25
N ILE A 417 2.88 -48.87 1.81
CA ILE A 417 3.36 -49.76 0.77
C ILE A 417 3.13 -51.16 1.33
N SER A 418 2.09 -51.82 0.83
CA SER A 418 1.83 -53.22 1.13
C SER A 418 3.14 -53.97 0.93
N THR A 419 3.57 -54.69 1.97
CA THR A 419 4.79 -55.52 1.97
C THR A 419 4.82 -56.59 0.87
N ASN A 420 3.75 -56.71 0.07
CA ASN A 420 3.64 -57.62 -1.06
C ASN A 420 4.26 -57.09 -2.38
N ASP A 421 4.56 -55.79 -2.51
CA ASP A 421 5.12 -55.21 -3.74
C ASP A 421 6.62 -54.88 -3.64
N GLN A 422 7.37 -55.60 -2.81
CA GLN A 422 8.83 -55.55 -2.91
C GLN A 422 9.31 -56.33 -4.15
N PRO A 423 10.16 -55.73 -5.01
CA PRO A 423 10.75 -56.46 -6.13
C PRO A 423 11.61 -57.62 -5.59
N PRO A 424 11.61 -58.79 -6.25
CA PRO A 424 12.23 -59.98 -5.71
C PRO A 424 13.73 -59.76 -5.50
N GLN A 425 14.19 -59.89 -4.25
CA GLN A 425 15.61 -59.84 -3.91
C GLN A 425 16.36 -60.96 -4.63
N LYS A 426 16.99 -60.64 -5.76
CA LYS A 426 18.00 -61.50 -6.37
C LYS A 426 19.20 -61.57 -5.42
N LYS A 427 19.36 -62.72 -4.76
CA LYS A 427 20.61 -63.09 -4.07
C LYS A 427 21.73 -63.17 -5.10
N MET A 428 22.70 -62.25 -5.05
CA MET A 428 24.00 -62.43 -5.68
C MET A 428 25.10 -62.23 -4.64
N LYS A 429 26.04 -63.18 -4.63
CA LYS A 429 27.09 -63.36 -3.64
C LYS A 429 28.28 -62.44 -3.90
N THR A 430 28.77 -61.88 -2.79
CA THR A 430 30.14 -61.47 -2.43
C THR A 430 31.00 -60.56 -3.33
N GLU A 431 31.53 -59.56 -2.62
CA GLU A 431 32.90 -59.04 -2.60
C GLU A 431 33.19 -57.67 -3.24
N THR A 432 33.64 -56.79 -2.32
CA THR A 432 34.47 -55.60 -2.51
C THR A 432 33.79 -54.31 -3.00
N GLY A 433 33.76 -53.32 -2.10
CA GLY A 433 33.64 -51.90 -2.49
C GLY A 433 32.64 -51.11 -1.65
N VAL A 434 33.16 -50.32 -0.72
CA VAL A 434 32.59 -49.08 -0.15
C VAL A 434 31.07 -49.08 0.06
N SER A 435 30.66 -49.25 1.31
CA SER A 435 29.32 -48.92 1.78
C SER A 435 29.05 -47.42 1.62
N HIS A 436 28.62 -47.00 0.42
CA HIS A 436 27.76 -45.83 0.31
C HIS A 436 26.39 -46.24 0.84
N SER A 437 26.25 -46.13 2.15
CA SER A 437 24.97 -45.93 2.80
C SER A 437 24.42 -44.57 2.34
N SER A 438 24.00 -44.47 1.08
CA SER A 438 22.92 -43.56 0.71
C SER A 438 21.63 -44.30 1.03
N LEU A 439 21.32 -44.41 2.31
CA LEU A 439 19.93 -44.43 2.74
C LEU A 439 19.38 -43.07 2.27
N LEU A 440 18.91 -43.03 1.02
CA LEU A 440 17.89 -42.07 0.63
C LEU A 440 16.75 -42.36 1.58
N ASP A 441 16.63 -41.50 2.59
CA ASP A 441 15.53 -41.49 3.53
C ASP A 441 14.28 -41.24 2.69
N TYR A 442 13.67 -42.33 2.22
CA TYR A 442 12.47 -42.35 1.41
C TYR A 442 11.26 -42.09 2.32
N HIS A 443 11.34 -41.06 3.18
CA HIS A 443 10.16 -40.46 3.76
C HIS A 443 9.43 -39.78 2.60
N GLY A 444 8.29 -40.36 2.22
CA GLY A 444 7.61 -40.14 0.94
C GLY A 444 7.52 -38.67 0.56
N CYS A 445 8.05 -38.32 -0.61
CA CYS A 445 7.92 -36.99 -1.17
C CYS A 445 6.43 -36.65 -1.31
N ASN A 446 5.94 -35.67 -0.55
CA ASN A 446 4.59 -35.15 -0.71
C ASN A 446 4.48 -34.51 -2.10
N VAL A 447 3.73 -35.14 -3.01
CA VAL A 447 3.57 -34.71 -4.41
C VAL A 447 3.06 -33.27 -4.48
N ILE A 448 2.20 -32.85 -3.56
CA ILE A 448 1.66 -31.48 -3.52
C ILE A 448 2.77 -30.46 -3.22
N GLN A 449 3.65 -30.77 -2.26
CA GLN A 449 4.81 -29.92 -1.95
C GLN A 449 5.78 -29.84 -3.14
N LEU A 450 6.00 -30.95 -3.85
CA LEU A 450 6.82 -30.95 -5.07
C LEU A 450 6.21 -30.06 -6.17
N LEU A 451 4.90 -30.16 -6.40
CA LEU A 451 4.18 -29.31 -7.35
C LEU A 451 4.27 -27.83 -6.97
N LEU A 452 4.12 -27.50 -5.68
CA LEU A 452 4.29 -26.15 -5.18
C LEU A 452 5.72 -25.64 -5.44
N SER A 453 6.74 -26.46 -5.18
CA SER A 453 8.14 -26.11 -5.46
C SER A 453 8.38 -25.83 -6.95
N ILE A 454 7.83 -26.66 -7.84
CA ILE A 454 7.93 -26.46 -9.30
C ILE A 454 7.27 -25.14 -9.71
N GLU A 455 6.06 -24.87 -9.23
CA GLU A 455 5.32 -23.64 -9.57
C GLU A 455 6.01 -22.39 -9.00
N THR A 456 6.62 -22.47 -7.81
CA THR A 456 7.29 -21.33 -7.18
C THR A 456 8.70 -21.08 -7.71
N THR A 457 9.29 -22.05 -8.42
CA THR A 457 10.60 -21.87 -9.06
C THR A 457 10.49 -20.89 -10.24
N TYR A 458 11.24 -19.79 -10.18
CA TYR A 458 11.34 -18.85 -11.30
C TYR A 458 12.07 -19.52 -12.47
N PHE A 459 11.38 -19.69 -13.59
CA PHE A 459 12.04 -20.05 -14.85
C PHE A 459 12.88 -18.86 -15.34
N HIS A 460 14.15 -18.81 -14.95
CA HIS A 460 15.14 -18.21 -15.85
C HIS A 460 15.19 -19.08 -17.09
N ILE A 461 14.93 -18.49 -18.27
CA ILE A 461 14.99 -19.19 -19.56
C ILE A 461 16.42 -19.67 -19.80
N TYR A 462 16.74 -20.88 -19.34
CA TYR A 462 17.62 -21.76 -20.08
C TYR A 462 16.69 -22.62 -20.95
N LYS A 463 16.66 -22.30 -22.25
CA LYS A 463 16.07 -23.19 -23.26
C LYS A 463 16.56 -24.61 -22.97
N PRO A 464 15.67 -25.61 -22.80
CA PRO A 464 16.11 -26.99 -22.83
C PRO A 464 16.77 -27.22 -24.19
N LYS A 465 18.00 -27.72 -24.20
CA LYS A 465 18.65 -28.21 -25.41
C LYS A 465 17.70 -29.23 -26.03
N SER A 466 17.07 -28.85 -27.15
CA SER A 466 16.51 -29.81 -28.09
C SER A 466 17.62 -30.81 -28.41
N TYR A 467 17.47 -32.05 -27.97
CA TYR A 467 18.27 -33.15 -28.48
C TYR A 467 18.01 -33.26 -29.99
N PRO A 468 19.05 -33.39 -30.82
CA PRO A 468 18.85 -33.69 -32.23
C PRO A 468 18.20 -35.06 -32.33
N THR A 469 17.08 -35.12 -33.03
CA THR A 469 16.46 -36.34 -33.51
C THR A 469 17.34 -36.86 -34.64
N ASP A 470 18.21 -37.82 -34.32
CA ASP A 470 18.75 -38.77 -35.29
C ASP A 470 18.19 -40.15 -34.92
N PHE A 471 17.14 -40.56 -35.62
CA PHE A 471 16.91 -41.92 -36.13
C PHE A 471 15.79 -41.90 -37.17
#